data_AF-W6V5W2-F1
#
_entry.id   AF-W6V5W2-F1
#
_cell.length_a   1.000
_cell.length_b   1.000
_cell.length_c   1.000
_cell.angle_alpha   90.00
_cell.angle_beta   90.00
_cell.angle_gamma   90.00
#
_symmetry.space_group_name_H-M   'P 1'
#
loop_
_entity.id
_entity.type
_entity.pdbx_description
1 polymer ?
#
loop_
_entity_poly.entity_id
_entity_poly.type
_entity_poly.pdbx_seq_one_letter_code
_entity_poly.pdbx_strand_id
1 'polypeptide(L)' 'MSLLNECRHCRAALSAEETPDRLCGECCFFAVDYRRYDALRDEGYMQYQAKLMCGLIDPPDPDDE' A
#
# COMPACT_ATOMS: atom_id res chain seq x y z
N MET A 1 11.12 10.27 3.74
CA MET A 1 12.09 9.15 3.89
C MET A 1 12.17 8.38 2.57
N SER A 2 13.27 7.67 2.25
CA SER A 2 13.36 6.91 0.99
C SER A 2 12.26 5.85 0.94
N LEU A 3 11.39 5.91 -0.08
CA LEU A 3 10.40 4.88 -0.37
C LEU A 3 11.16 3.56 -0.57
N LEU A 4 11.12 2.68 0.42
CA LEU A 4 11.73 1.36 0.30
C LEU A 4 10.96 0.60 -0.78
N ASN A 5 11.63 0.35 -1.92
CA ASN A 5 11.10 -0.48 -3.00
C ASN A 5 11.24 -1.96 -2.60
N GLU A 6 10.62 -2.33 -1.48
CA GLU A 6 10.63 -3.69 -0.98
C GLU A 6 9.23 -4.12 -0.54
N CYS A 7 8.94 -5.40 -0.67
CA CYS A 7 7.68 -5.95 -0.21
C CYS A 7 7.63 -5.92 1.33
N ARG A 8 6.58 -5.34 1.91
CA ARG A 8 6.38 -5.37 3.38
C ARG A 8 6.31 -6.76 3.99
N HIS A 9 5.90 -7.76 3.20
CA HIS A 9 5.70 -9.13 3.68
C HIS A 9 6.99 -9.98 3.59
N CYS A 10 7.57 -10.11 2.39
CA CYS A 10 8.75 -10.95 2.17
C CYS A 10 10.07 -10.17 2.10
N ARG A 11 10.05 -8.83 2.15
CA ARG A 11 11.20 -7.93 1.95
C ARG A 11 11.93 -8.12 0.61
N ALA A 12 11.31 -8.82 -0.34
CA ALA A 12 11.84 -8.92 -1.70
C ALA A 12 11.83 -7.54 -2.36
N ALA A 13 12.85 -7.24 -3.16
CA ALA A 13 12.92 -6.01 -3.93
C ALA A 13 11.75 -5.96 -4.90
N LEU A 14 11.02 -4.84 -4.91
CA LEU A 14 9.95 -4.57 -5.86
C LEU A 14 10.55 -3.85 -7.06
N SER A 15 10.18 -4.29 -8.27
CA SER A 15 10.54 -3.58 -9.49
C SER A 15 10.09 -2.12 -9.39
N ALA A 16 11.02 -1.20 -9.62
CA ALA A 16 10.78 0.24 -9.64
C ALA A 16 10.15 0.72 -10.96
N GLU A 17 9.71 -0.20 -11.82
CA GLU A 17 9.23 0.07 -13.17
C GLU A 17 7.96 0.95 -13.15
N GLU A 18 7.73 1.69 -14.23
CA GLU A 18 6.66 2.70 -14.36
C GLU A 18 5.24 2.13 -14.17
N THR A 19 5.06 0.83 -14.39
CA THR A 19 3.83 0.09 -14.06
C THR A 19 4.15 -1.04 -13.08
N PRO A 20 4.28 -0.74 -11.78
CA PRO A 20 4.62 -1.78 -10.82
C PRO A 20 3.43 -2.73 -10.69
N ASP A 21 3.71 -4.04 -10.74
CA ASP A 21 2.70 -5.06 -10.45
C ASP A 21 2.05 -4.81 -9.10
N ARG A 22 0.72 -4.82 -9.06
CA ARG A 22 -0.04 -4.58 -7.82
C ARG A 22 0.43 -5.48 -6.68
N LEU A 23 0.82 -6.71 -7.04
CA LEU A 23 1.31 -7.74 -6.15
C LEU A 23 2.82 -7.90 -6.25
N CYS A 24 3.46 -8.30 -5.15
CA CYS A 24 4.84 -8.74 -5.15
C CYS A 24 4.98 -9.99 -6.03
N GLY A 25 5.92 -9.99 -6.98
CA GLY A 25 6.19 -11.15 -7.84
C GLY A 25 6.64 -12.41 -7.10
N GLU A 26 7.09 -12.30 -5.85
CA GLU A 26 7.58 -13.43 -5.04
C GLU A 26 6.50 -14.03 -4.13
N CYS A 27 5.76 -13.19 -3.39
CA CYS A 27 4.81 -13.64 -2.37
C CYS A 27 3.35 -13.30 -2.68
N CYS A 28 3.08 -12.70 -3.85
CA CYS A 28 1.76 -12.26 -4.29
C CYS A 28 1.04 -11.32 -3.29
N PHE A 29 1.79 -10.62 -2.45
CA PHE A 29 1.25 -9.67 -1.47
C PHE A 29 1.08 -8.26 -2.08
N PHE A 30 0.13 -7.45 -1.61
CA PHE A 30 -0.25 -6.12 -2.15
C PHE A 30 0.82 -5.02 -2.05
N ALA A 31 1.93 -5.20 -2.74
CA ALA A 31 3.13 -4.40 -2.58
C ALA A 31 2.96 -2.93 -3.01
N VAL A 32 2.28 -2.69 -4.13
CA VAL A 32 2.05 -1.32 -4.64
C VAL A 32 1.06 -0.55 -3.78
N ASP A 33 -0.01 -1.21 -3.34
CA ASP A 33 -1.00 -0.59 -2.46
C ASP A 33 -0.35 -0.17 -1.13
N TYR A 34 0.57 -0.98 -0.58
CA TYR A 34 1.32 -0.60 0.61
C TYR A 34 2.34 0.51 0.38
N ARG A 35 2.99 0.56 -0.79
CA ARG A 35 3.90 1.67 -1.15
C ARG A 35 3.14 3.00 -1.23
N ARG A 36 1.93 2.98 -1.82
CA ARG A 36 1.04 4.13 -1.89
C ARG A 36 0.54 4.53 -0.50
N TYR A 37 0.24 3.55 0.34
CA TYR A 37 -0.09 3.78 1.75
C TYR A 37 1.06 4.44 2.51
N ASP A 38 2.29 3.98 2.35
CA ASP A 38 3.46 4.57 3.02
C ASP A 38 3.72 6.00 2.51
N ALA A 39 3.50 6.29 1.22
CA ALA A 39 3.55 7.65 0.68
C ALA A 39 2.51 8.58 1.32
N LEU A 40 1.26 8.11 1.46
CA LEU A 40 0.20 8.84 2.16
C LEU A 40 0.52 9.04 3.65
N ARG A 41 1.15 8.05 4.29
CA ARG A 41 1.60 8.17 5.67
C ARG A 41 2.70 9.22 5.83
N ASP A 42 3.66 9.30 4.89
CA ASP A 42 4.72 10.33 4.87
C ASP A 42 4.15 11.73 4.58
N GLU A 43 3.09 11.82 3.76
CA GLU A 43 2.34 13.07 3.50
C GLU A 43 1.53 13.55 4.72
N GLY A 44 1.33 12.68 5.72
CA GLY A 44 0.68 13.02 6.99
C GLY A 44 -0.75 12.47 7.16
N TYR A 45 -1.22 11.63 6.24
CA TYR A 45 -2.53 11.00 6.39
C TYR A 45 -2.58 10.03 7.57
N MET A 46 -3.73 9.98 8.21
CA MET A 46 -4.02 9.01 9.25
C MET A 46 -4.03 7.59 8.67
N GLN A 47 -3.65 6.63 9.49
CA GLN A 47 -3.48 5.23 9.09
C GLN A 47 -4.73 4.67 8.39
N TYR A 48 -5.91 5.01 8.91
CA TYR A 48 -7.20 4.60 8.36
C TYR A 48 -7.50 5.23 6.99
N GLN A 49 -7.32 6.56 6.87
CA GLN A 49 -7.52 7.29 5.61
C GLN A 49 -6.57 6.80 4.52
N ALA A 50 -5.30 6.56 4.85
CA ALA A 50 -4.33 6.03 3.90
C ALA A 50 -4.73 4.64 3.40
N LYS A 51 -5.23 3.76 4.28
CA LYS A 51 -5.72 2.43 3.88
C LYS A 51 -6.95 2.51 2.98
N LEU A 52 -7.90 3.42 3.27
CA LEU A 52 -9.08 3.64 2.44
C LEU A 52 -8.71 4.10 1.03
N MET A 53 -7.82 5.09 0.92
CA MET A 53 -7.38 5.62 -0.38
C MET A 53 -6.61 4.59 -1.22
N CYS A 54 -5.97 3.63 -0.56
CA CYS A 54 -5.30 2.50 -1.22
C CYS A 54 -6.23 1.30 -1.46
N GLY A 55 -7.52 1.37 -1.10
CA GLY A 55 -8.44 0.23 -1.19
C GLY A 55 -8.00 -0.99 -0.39
N LEU A 56 -7.20 -0.77 0.67
CA LEU A 56 -6.73 -1.83 1.58
C LEU A 56 -7.78 -2.18 2.64
N ILE A 57 -8.72 -1.28 2.86
CA ILE A 57 -9.90 -1.50 3.70
C ILE A 57 -11.09 -0.92 2.97
N ASP A 58 -12.24 -1.55 3.15
CA ASP A 58 -13.51 -1.00 2.68
C ASP A 58 -13.93 0.19 3.55
N PRO A 59 -14.59 1.20 2.95
CA PRO A 59 -15.23 2.25 3.74
C PRO A 59 -16.23 1.63 4.71
N PRO A 60 -16.40 2.23 5.89
CA PRO A 60 -17.46 1.81 6.79
C PRO A 60 -18.78 2.06 6.06
N ASP A 61 -19.66 1.07 6.06
CA ASP A 61 -20.98 1.25 5.48
C ASP A 61 -21.71 2.31 6.32
N PRO A 62 -22.26 3.38 5.71
CA PRO A 62 -22.93 4.43 6.45
C PRO A 62 -24.19 3.95 7.19
N ASP A 63 -24.67 2.73 6.90
CA ASP A 63 -25.81 2.07 7.54
C ASP A 63 -25.43 1.06 8.65
N ASP A 64 -24.13 0.85 8.95
CA ASP A 64 -23.69 0.10 10.14
C ASP A 64 -23.73 1.03 11.37
N GLU A 65 -24.93 1.26 11.91
CA GLU A 65 -25.18 1.88 13.23
C GLU A 65 -24.84 0.96 14.41
#